data_AF-A0A7V6Q1K1-F1
#
_entry.id   AF-A0A7V6Q1K1-F1
#
_cell.length_a   1.000
_cell.length_b   1.000
_cell.length_c   1.000
_cell.angle_alpha   90.00
_cell.angle_beta   90.00
_cell.angle_gamma   90.00
#
_symmetry.space_group_name_H-M   'P 1'
#
loop_
_entity.id
_entity.type
_entity.pdbx_description
1 polymer ?
#
loop_
_entity_poly.entity_id
_entity_poly.type
_entity_poly.pdbx_seq_one_letter_code
_entity_poly.pdbx_strand_id
1 'polypeptide(L)'
;MLTYEVIFVDFECPLCNALINVKEICPSCGSEMEDRGRVEDYFDPYNPYLDKDTTSMEESSHECIHLFACPVCGYDTRIVVNQIPT
;
A
#
# COMPACT_ATOMS: atom_id res chain seq x y z
N MET A 1 -21.23 24.68 27.33
CA MET A 1 -21.77 23.30 27.29
C MET A 1 -21.17 22.65 26.06
N LEU A 2 -20.00 22.03 26.24
CA LEU A 2 -19.23 21.34 25.20
C LEU A 2 -19.27 19.85 25.53
N THR A 3 -19.61 19.00 24.57
CA THR A 3 -19.02 17.67 24.32
C THR A 3 -19.61 17.16 23.00
N TYR A 4 -19.09 17.66 21.88
CA TYR A 4 -19.20 16.94 20.61
C TYR A 4 -18.04 15.95 20.63
N GLU A 5 -18.32 14.66 20.82
CA GLU A 5 -17.33 13.63 20.64
C GLU A 5 -17.06 13.52 19.14
N VAL A 6 -15.91 14.04 18.71
CA VAL A 6 -15.37 13.75 17.38
C VAL A 6 -14.90 12.30 17.45
N ILE A 7 -15.69 11.37 16.92
CA ILE A 7 -15.24 9.99 16.73
C ILE A 7 -14.24 10.03 15.58
N PHE A 8 -12.95 9.99 15.91
CA PHE A 8 -11.90 9.73 14.94
C PHE A 8 -12.00 8.26 14.55
N VAL A 9 -12.28 8.00 13.27
CA VAL A 9 -12.25 6.65 12.70
C VAL A 9 -10.91 6.52 11.99
N ASP A 10 -10.05 5.65 12.52
CA ASP A 10 -8.78 5.32 11.89
C ASP A 10 -9.01 4.29 10.78
N PHE A 11 -8.17 4.31 9.75
CA PHE A 11 -8.22 3.34 8.66
C PHE A 11 -6.89 2.64 8.54
N GLU A 12 -6.93 1.32 8.52
CA GLU A 12 -5.73 0.49 8.44
C GLU A 12 -5.79 -0.48 7.27
N CYS A 13 -4.64 -0.76 6.67
CA CYS A 13 -4.53 -1.77 5.63
C CYS A 13 -4.62 -3.16 6.26
N PRO A 14 -5.63 -3.98 5.91
CA PRO A 14 -5.76 -5.32 6.46
C PRO A 14 -4.63 -6.26 6.02
N LEU A 15 -3.92 -5.97 4.92
CA LEU A 15 -2.76 -6.74 4.50
C LEU A 15 -1.53 -6.42 5.36
N CYS A 16 -1.23 -5.13 5.59
CA CYS A 16 -0.14 -4.71 6.49
C CYS A 16 -0.32 -5.27 7.91
N ASN A 17 -1.56 -5.31 8.39
CA ASN A 17 -1.89 -5.82 9.72
C ASN A 17 -2.20 -7.32 9.76
N ALA A 18 -1.83 -8.07 8.69
CA ALA A 18 -1.96 -9.52 8.61
C ALA A 18 -3.39 -10.06 8.85
N LEU A 19 -4.41 -9.24 8.64
CA LEU A 19 -5.83 -9.62 8.70
C LEU A 19 -6.27 -10.38 7.45
N ILE A 20 -5.60 -10.12 6.32
CA ILE A 20 -5.76 -10.86 5.06
C ILE A 20 -4.41 -11.34 4.54
N ASN A 21 -4.44 -12.32 3.64
CA ASN A 21 -3.28 -12.74 2.85
C ASN A 21 -3.64 -12.67 1.38
N VAL A 22 -2.76 -12.12 0.56
CA VAL A 22 -2.91 -12.08 -0.90
C VAL A 22 -1.95 -13.11 -1.49
N LYS A 23 -2.48 -14.01 -2.31
CA LYS A 23 -1.70 -15.02 -3.04
C LYS A 23 -1.69 -14.66 -4.51
N GLU A 24 -0.61 -14.04 -4.97
CA GLU A 24 -0.43 -13.76 -6.39
C GLU A 24 0.51 -14.74 -7.06
N ILE A 25 0.16 -15.08 -8.30
CA ILE A 25 0.95 -15.96 -9.16
C ILE A 25 1.59 -15.13 -10.25
N CYS A 26 2.90 -15.28 -10.41
CA CYS A 26 3.66 -14.56 -11.42
C CYS A 26 3.17 -14.93 -12.84
N PRO A 27 2.70 -13.96 -13.64
CA PRO A 27 2.24 -14.23 -15.00
C PRO A 27 3.38 -14.62 -15.94
N SER A 28 4.63 -14.32 -15.59
CA SER A 28 5.81 -14.63 -16.41
C SER A 28 6.36 -16.05 -16.22
N CYS A 29 6.30 -16.61 -15.00
CA CYS A 29 6.91 -17.92 -14.70
C CYS A 29 6.06 -18.87 -13.86
N GLY A 30 4.88 -18.43 -13.37
CA GLY A 30 3.96 -19.26 -12.59
C GLY A 30 4.34 -19.49 -11.12
N SER A 31 5.41 -18.88 -10.62
CA SER A 31 5.80 -18.95 -9.19
C SER A 31 4.94 -18.01 -8.33
N GLU A 32 4.73 -18.36 -7.07
CA GLU A 32 4.07 -17.46 -6.10
C GLU A 32 4.92 -16.19 -5.89
N MET A 33 4.25 -15.04 -5.88
CA MET A 33 4.87 -13.73 -5.69
C MET A 33 4.92 -13.37 -4.20
N GLU A 34 5.94 -12.63 -3.81
CA GLU A 34 6.12 -12.17 -2.43
C GLU A 34 5.63 -10.74 -2.28
N ASP A 35 4.89 -10.47 -1.19
CA ASP A 35 4.58 -9.10 -0.76
C ASP A 35 5.87 -8.42 -0.28
N ARG A 36 6.27 -7.34 -0.95
CA ARG A 36 7.44 -6.52 -0.65
C ARG A 36 7.08 -5.24 0.11
N GLY A 37 5.88 -5.16 0.66
CA GLY A 37 5.41 -4.03 1.47
C GLY A 37 4.85 -2.89 0.64
N ARG A 38 4.61 -1.76 1.31
CA ARG A 38 3.95 -0.61 0.68
C ARG A 38 4.91 0.06 -0.29
N VAL A 39 4.37 0.47 -1.43
CA VAL A 39 5.12 1.24 -2.44
C VAL A 39 5.63 2.56 -1.86
N GLU A 40 4.85 3.21 -0.98
CA GLU A 40 5.24 4.44 -0.29
C GLU A 40 6.49 4.30 0.58
N ASP A 41 6.74 3.12 1.15
CA ASP A 41 7.93 2.88 1.99
C ASP A 41 9.24 2.99 1.17
N TYR A 42 9.16 2.93 -0.17
CA TYR A 42 10.30 3.14 -1.09
C TYR A 42 10.48 4.60 -1.52
N PHE A 43 9.46 5.43 -1.31
CA PHE A 43 9.47 6.87 -1.59
C PHE A 43 9.80 7.63 -0.30
N ASP A 44 11.03 7.51 0.17
CA ASP A 44 11.49 8.22 1.37
C ASP A 44 11.26 9.74 1.21
N PRO A 45 10.64 10.44 2.18
CA PRO A 45 10.45 11.89 2.16
C PRO A 45 11.75 12.71 2.05
N TYR A 46 12.92 12.07 2.21
CA TYR A 46 14.22 12.69 1.99
C TYR A 46 14.69 12.67 0.52
N ASN A 47 13.78 12.73 -0.45
CA ASN A 47 14.16 12.97 -1.84
C ASN A 47 14.20 14.49 -2.11
N PRO A 48 15.38 15.16 -2.06
CA PRO A 48 15.50 16.61 -2.28
C PRO A 48 15.15 17.05 -3.70
N TYR A 49 14.88 16.10 -4.61
CA TYR A 49 14.54 16.32 -6.00
C TYR A 49 13.09 15.93 -6.34
N LEU A 50 12.28 15.50 -5.36
CA LEU A 50 10.84 15.43 -5.57
C LEU A 50 10.29 16.85 -5.47
N ASP A 51 10.23 17.55 -6.61
CA ASP A 51 9.47 18.77 -6.72
C ASP A 51 8.04 18.51 -6.23
N LYS A 52 7.57 19.39 -5.34
CA LYS A 52 6.26 19.31 -4.64
C LYS A 52 5.05 19.21 -5.57
N ASP A 53 5.26 19.34 -6.88
CA ASP A 53 4.24 19.25 -7.94
C ASP A 53 4.05 17.84 -8.53
N THR A 54 4.86 16.84 -8.16
CA THR A 54 4.66 15.45 -8.63
C THR A 54 3.95 14.55 -7.62
N THR A 55 3.73 15.02 -6.39
CA THR A 55 3.06 14.28 -5.32
C THR A 55 1.54 14.43 -5.35
N SER A 56 0.96 14.48 -6.55
CA SER A 56 -0.48 14.38 -6.76
C SER A 56 -0.80 13.04 -7.41
N MET A 57 -0.30 11.94 -6.84
CA MET A 57 -1.17 10.78 -6.71
C MET A 57 -2.22 11.26 -5.71
N GLU A 58 -3.35 11.72 -6.27
CA GLU A 58 -4.56 12.05 -5.52
C GLU A 58 -4.64 11.10 -4.34
N GLU A 59 -4.68 11.63 -3.13
CA GLU A 59 -4.79 10.82 -1.92
C GLU A 59 -6.06 9.98 -2.08
N SER A 60 -5.88 8.76 -2.57
CA SER A 60 -6.90 7.76 -2.76
C SER A 60 -7.28 7.37 -1.36
N SER A 61 -8.18 8.17 -0.79
CA SER A 61 -8.56 8.13 0.60
C SER A 61 -8.91 6.69 0.94
N HIS A 62 -8.06 6.06 1.74
CA HIS A 62 -8.18 4.68 2.20
C HIS A 62 -7.73 3.59 1.22
N GLU A 63 -6.75 3.84 0.36
CA GLU A 63 -6.05 2.79 -0.39
C GLU A 63 -4.61 2.59 0.12
N CYS A 64 -4.13 1.35 0.09
CA CYS A 64 -2.76 0.97 0.40
C CYS A 64 -2.20 0.17 -0.78
N ILE A 65 -1.14 0.67 -1.43
CA ILE A 65 -0.55 0.04 -2.61
C ILE A 65 0.62 -0.83 -2.20
N HIS A 66 0.51 -2.14 -2.40
CA HIS A 66 1.58 -3.11 -2.13
C HIS A 66 2.33 -3.49 -3.40
N LEU A 67 3.66 -3.60 -3.28
CA LEU A 67 4.53 -4.14 -4.32
C LEU A 67 4.60 -5.66 -4.16
N PHE A 68 4.20 -6.41 -5.18
CA PHE A 68 4.43 -7.85 -5.24
C PHE A 68 5.55 -8.13 -6.24
N ALA A 69 6.55 -8.91 -5.84
CA ALA A 69 7.67 -9.26 -6.71
C ALA A 69 7.86 -10.77 -6.78
N CYS A 70 8.13 -11.28 -7.98
CA CYS A 70 8.44 -12.67 -8.19
C CYS A 70 9.91 -12.93 -7.82
N PRO A 71 10.19 -13.80 -6.83
CA PRO A 71 11.57 -14.08 -6.42
C PRO A 71 12.36 -14.89 -7.45
N VAL A 72 11.70 -15.45 -8.47
CA VAL A 72 12.31 -16.34 -9.47
C VAL A 72 12.75 -15.59 -10.72
N CYS A 73 11.88 -14.75 -11.29
CA CYS A 73 12.16 -14.07 -12.56
C CYS A 73 12.25 -12.53 -12.45
N GLY A 74 11.94 -11.96 -11.28
CA GLY A 74 12.00 -10.52 -11.05
C GLY A 74 10.80 -9.72 -11.59
N TYR A 75 9.79 -10.35 -12.19
CA TYR A 75 8.54 -9.67 -12.54
C TYR A 75 7.88 -9.09 -11.28
N ASP A 76 7.48 -7.83 -11.33
CA ASP A 76 6.75 -7.16 -10.26
C ASP A 76 5.40 -6.60 -10.73
N THR A 77 4.48 -6.44 -9.77
CA THR A 77 3.18 -5.81 -9.97
C THR A 77 2.77 -5.05 -8.72
N ARG A 78 1.81 -4.14 -8.86
CA ARG A 78 1.21 -3.39 -7.75
C ARG A 78 -0.19 -3.90 -7.50
N ILE A 79 -0.55 -4.05 -6.23
CA ILE A 79 -1.89 -4.44 -5.80
C ILE A 79 -2.43 -3.35 -4.89
N VAL A 80 -3.63 -2.87 -5.22
CA VAL A 80 -4.35 -1.91 -4.41
C VAL A 80 -5.18 -2.67 -3.37
N VAL A 81 -4.97 -2.36 -2.10
CA VAL A 81 -5.74 -2.89 -0.98
C VAL A 81 -6.51 -1.76 -0.33
N ASN A 82 -7.83 -1.87 -0.24
CA ASN A 82 -8.64 -0.89 0.48
C ASN A 82 -8.42 -1.04 1.98
N GLN A 83 -8.07 0.07 2.63
CA GLN A 83 -8.03 0.17 4.08
C GLN A 83 -9.45 0.07 4.65
N ILE A 84 -9.54 -0.47 5.86
CA ILE A 84 -10.80 -0.65 6.57
C ILE A 84 -10.81 0.20 7.84
N PRO A 85 -11.97 0.72 8.26
CA PRO A 85 -12.13 1.33 9.57
C PRO A 85 -11.69 0.38 10.69
N THR A 86 -10.94 0.90 11.66
CA THR A 86 -10.49 0.17 12.87
C THR A 86 -10.92 0.84 14.15
#